data_AF-A0A8J7PE10-F1
#
_entry.id   AF-A0A8J7PE10-F1
#
_cell.length_a   1.000
_cell.length_b   1.000
_cell.length_c   1.000
_cell.angle_alpha   90.00
_cell.angle_beta   90.00
_cell.angle_gamma   90.00
#
_symmetry.space_group_name_H-M   'P 1'
#
loop_
_entity.id
_entity.type
_entity.pdbx_description
1 polymer ?
#
loop_
_entity_poly.entity_id
_entity_poly.type
_entity_poly.pdbx_seq_one_letter_code
_entity_poly.pdbx_strand_id
1 'polypeptide(L)'
;MPKTKLGEAIAYALNRWNALQVYIDYPFVEVSNNGSERSIKPVVLSQMNSLFASSDSGAKAIAVHLSFIATAKRNGISPVDWYANVLARINGLRTSQLQQLLPQNWSPPMGA
;
A
#
# COMPACT_ATOMS: atom_id res chain seq x y z
N MET A 1 -25.82 24.39 16.27
CA MET A 1 -24.62 25.17 15.90
C MET A 1 -24.80 25.73 14.49
N PRO A 2 -24.29 26.92 14.18
CA PRO A 2 -24.48 27.52 12.85
C PRO A 2 -23.77 26.67 11.78
N LYS A 3 -24.38 26.51 10.60
CA LYS A 3 -23.84 25.75 9.45
C LYS A 3 -22.71 26.53 8.76
N THR A 4 -21.64 26.83 9.50
CA THR A 4 -20.41 27.38 8.95
C THR A 4 -19.40 26.24 8.77
N LYS A 5 -18.49 26.34 7.80
CA LYS A 5 -17.40 25.35 7.62
C LYS A 5 -16.60 25.11 8.89
N LEU A 6 -16.40 26.17 9.69
CA LEU A 6 -15.73 26.09 10.99
C LEU A 6 -16.58 25.31 12.00
N GLY A 7 -17.88 25.59 12.08
CA GLY A 7 -18.80 24.86 12.96
C GLY A 7 -18.88 23.37 12.63
N GLU A 8 -18.88 23.03 11.34
CA GLU A 8 -18.83 21.64 10.85
C GLU A 8 -17.52 20.93 11.23
N ALA A 9 -16.37 21.60 11.04
CA ALA A 9 -15.07 21.05 11.42
C ALA A 9 -14.95 20.80 12.93
N ILE A 10 -15.43 21.75 13.76
CA ILE A 10 -15.47 21.60 15.22
C ILE A 10 -16.38 20.43 15.61
N ALA A 11 -17.60 20.37 15.06
CA ALA A 11 -18.52 19.28 15.35
C ALA A 11 -17.95 17.91 14.93
N TYR A 12 -17.27 17.83 13.78
CA TYR A 12 -16.60 16.63 13.32
C TYR A 12 -15.50 16.16 14.30
N ALA A 13 -14.65 17.08 14.75
CA ALA A 13 -13.60 16.76 15.71
C ALA A 13 -14.16 16.28 17.05
N LEU A 14 -15.19 16.96 17.58
CA LEU A 14 -15.86 16.57 18.82
C LEU A 14 -16.53 15.20 18.72
N ASN A 15 -17.20 14.90 17.60
CA ASN A 15 -17.82 13.60 17.36
C ASN A 15 -16.79 12.45 17.28
N ARG A 16 -15.51 12.76 17.02
CA ARG A 16 -14.41 11.78 16.94
C ARG A 16 -13.46 11.83 18.14
N TRP A 17 -13.78 12.59 19.18
CA TRP A 17 -12.88 12.85 20.31
C TRP A 17 -12.29 11.59 20.93
N ASN A 18 -13.12 10.57 21.18
CA ASN A 18 -12.67 9.29 21.73
C ASN A 18 -11.62 8.59 20.83
N ALA A 19 -11.76 8.67 19.51
CA ALA A 19 -10.79 8.09 18.58
C ALA A 19 -9.48 8.91 18.53
N LEU A 20 -9.56 10.24 18.69
CA LEU A 20 -8.40 11.12 18.71
C LEU A 20 -7.57 10.96 19.99
N GLN A 21 -8.15 10.47 21.08
CA GLN A 21 -7.47 10.30 22.37
C GLN A 21 -6.86 8.92 22.59
N VAL A 22 -7.01 7.97 21.66
CA VAL A 22 -6.49 6.59 21.82
C VAL A 22 -5.00 6.53 22.17
N TYR A 23 -4.19 7.47 21.65
CA TYR A 23 -2.76 7.52 21.95
C TYR A 23 -2.44 7.78 23.43
N ILE A 24 -3.39 8.31 24.21
CA ILE A 24 -3.24 8.53 25.66
C ILE A 24 -3.20 7.20 26.39
N ASP A 25 -4.05 6.25 25.99
CA ASP A 25 -4.15 4.93 26.61
C ASP A 25 -3.10 3.95 26.06
N TYR A 26 -2.65 4.16 24.82
CA TYR A 26 -1.77 3.24 24.09
C TYR A 26 -0.50 3.96 23.60
N PRO A 27 0.63 3.86 24.32
CA PRO A 27 1.85 4.63 24.02
C PRO A 27 2.54 4.22 22.71
N PHE A 28 2.17 3.08 22.12
CA PHE A 28 2.67 2.64 20.81
C PHE A 28 1.91 3.27 19.64
N VAL A 29 0.82 3.99 19.88
CA VAL A 29 0.05 4.68 18.85
C VAL A 29 0.57 6.11 18.72
N GLU A 30 0.97 6.50 17.51
CA GLU A 30 1.36 7.88 17.24
C GLU A 30 0.13 8.82 17.33
N VAL A 31 0.33 10.02 17.90
CA VAL A 31 -0.71 11.07 17.94
C VAL A 31 -1.08 11.59 16.55
N SER A 32 -0.15 11.48 15.59
CA SER A 32 -0.34 11.92 14.21
C SER A 32 -0.60 10.73 13.30
N ASN A 33 -1.36 10.95 12.22
CA ASN A 33 -1.56 9.95 11.17
C ASN A 33 -0.44 9.99 10.10
N ASN A 34 0.66 10.72 10.32
CA ASN A 34 1.70 10.99 9.33
C ASN A 34 2.24 9.71 8.69
N GLY A 35 2.47 8.65 9.48
CA GLY A 35 2.91 7.35 8.98
C GLY A 35 1.89 6.73 8.00
N SER A 36 0.60 6.80 8.32
CA SER A 36 -0.49 6.32 7.46
C SER A 36 -0.60 7.15 6.18
N GLU A 37 -0.55 8.48 6.28
CA GLU A 37 -0.58 9.38 5.12
C GLU A 37 0.60 9.14 4.17
N ARG A 38 1.80 8.99 4.74
CA ARG A 38 3.01 8.68 3.97
C ARG A 38 2.90 7.33 3.29
N SER A 39 2.26 6.34 3.93
CA SER A 39 2.09 4.99 3.39
C SER A 39 1.06 4.93 2.25
N ILE A 40 0.00 5.75 2.30
CA ILE A 40 -1.02 5.78 1.24
C ILE A 40 -0.61 6.68 0.05
N LYS A 41 0.24 7.68 0.27
CA LYS A 41 0.67 8.64 -0.75
C LYS A 41 1.20 7.99 -2.04
N PRO A 42 2.07 6.95 -2.02
CA PRO A 42 2.51 6.26 -3.23
C PRO A 42 1.35 5.63 -4.03
N VAL A 43 0.33 5.12 -3.34
CA VAL A 43 -0.86 4.54 -3.99
C VAL A 43 -1.63 5.64 -4.71
N VAL A 44 -1.93 6.75 -4.03
CA VAL A 44 -2.63 7.88 -4.63
C VAL A 44 -1.86 8.44 -5.84
N LEU A 45 -0.55 8.65 -5.69
CA LEU A 45 0.30 9.12 -6.79
C LEU A 45 0.34 8.13 -7.97
N SER A 46 0.37 6.83 -7.70
CA SER A 46 0.35 5.81 -8.76
C SER A 46 -0.98 5.77 -9.51
N GLN A 47 -2.11 6.04 -8.83
CA GLN A 47 -3.42 6.15 -9.47
C GLN A 47 -3.50 7.38 -10.38
N MET A 48 -3.01 8.53 -9.91
CA MET A 48 -2.99 9.76 -10.71
C MET A 48 -2.08 9.67 -11.95
N ASN A 49 -1.00 8.91 -11.86
CA ASN A 49 -0.01 8.76 -12.94
C ASN A 49 -0.19 7.47 -13.77
N SER A 50 -1.26 6.71 -13.56
CA SER A 50 -1.49 5.47 -14.30
C SER A 50 -2.36 5.73 -15.54
N LEU A 51 -1.86 5.29 -16.69
CA LEU A 51 -2.58 5.29 -17.96
C LEU A 51 -3.78 4.32 -17.98
N PHE A 52 -3.90 3.45 -16.96
CA PHE A 52 -4.89 2.37 -16.90
C PHE A 52 -5.86 2.48 -15.72
N ALA A 53 -5.76 3.51 -14.86
CA ALA A 53 -6.62 3.66 -13.68
C ALA A 53 -8.06 4.12 -13.98
N SER A 54 -8.43 4.31 -15.26
CA SER A 54 -9.74 4.84 -15.67
C SER A 54 -10.86 3.77 -15.69
N SER A 55 -10.54 2.49 -15.43
CA SER A 55 -11.51 1.40 -15.37
C SER A 55 -11.39 0.61 -14.07
N ASP A 56 -12.47 -0.03 -13.63
CA ASP A 56 -12.48 -0.90 -12.45
C ASP A 56 -11.47 -2.07 -12.59
N SER A 57 -11.38 -2.65 -13.79
CA SER A 57 -10.40 -3.71 -14.08
C SER A 57 -8.95 -3.20 -13.98
N GLY A 58 -8.68 -2.00 -14.47
CA GLY A 58 -7.36 -1.37 -14.36
C GLY A 58 -7.00 -0.98 -12.92
N ALA A 59 -7.98 -0.46 -12.16
CA ALA A 59 -7.81 -0.17 -10.73
C ALA A 59 -7.48 -1.44 -9.92
N LYS A 60 -8.19 -2.55 -10.19
CA LYS A 60 -7.90 -3.85 -9.59
C LYS A 60 -6.50 -4.36 -9.93
N ALA A 61 -6.09 -4.25 -11.19
CA ALA A 61 -4.74 -4.65 -11.61
C ALA A 61 -3.66 -3.83 -10.89
N ILE A 62 -3.80 -2.50 -10.85
CA ILE A 62 -2.87 -1.60 -10.14
C ILE A 62 -2.80 -1.95 -8.65
N ALA A 63 -3.93 -2.21 -8.00
CA ALA A 63 -3.97 -2.59 -6.60
C ALA A 63 -3.18 -3.89 -6.33
N VAL A 64 -3.29 -4.89 -7.22
CA VAL A 64 -2.51 -6.14 -7.14
C VAL A 64 -1.01 -5.84 -7.28
N HIS A 65 -0.60 -5.06 -8.28
CA HIS A 65 0.82 -4.72 -8.48
C HIS A 65 1.41 -3.95 -7.30
N LEU A 66 0.70 -2.93 -6.80
CA LEU A 66 1.14 -2.17 -5.62
C LEU A 66 1.24 -3.04 -4.37
N SER A 67 0.34 -4.00 -4.21
CA SER A 67 0.39 -4.96 -3.10
C SER A 67 1.65 -5.82 -3.16
N PHE A 68 2.04 -6.29 -4.35
CA PHE A 68 3.29 -7.02 -4.53
C PHE A 68 4.53 -6.14 -4.27
N ILE A 69 4.55 -4.90 -4.78
CA ILE A 69 5.64 -3.94 -4.54
C ILE A 69 5.79 -3.66 -3.04
N ALA A 70 4.68 -3.43 -2.34
CA ALA A 70 4.68 -3.19 -0.90
C ALA A 70 5.19 -4.42 -0.13
N THR A 71 4.78 -5.62 -0.54
CA THR A 71 5.25 -6.88 0.06
C THR A 71 6.75 -7.09 -0.17
N ALA A 72 7.26 -6.83 -1.38
CA ALA A 72 8.70 -6.91 -1.68
C ALA A 72 9.51 -5.94 -0.82
N LYS A 73 9.08 -4.67 -0.75
CA LYS A 73 9.72 -3.65 0.12
C LYS A 73 9.71 -4.05 1.59
N ARG A 74 8.60 -4.61 2.08
CA ARG A 74 8.47 -5.09 3.47
C ARG A 74 9.44 -6.23 3.80
N ASN A 75 9.80 -7.05 2.81
CA ASN A 75 10.78 -8.15 2.95
C ASN A 75 12.22 -7.72 2.60
N GLY A 76 12.48 -6.42 2.42
CA GLY A 76 13.82 -5.93 2.06
C GLY A 76 14.26 -6.28 0.63
N ILE A 77 13.32 -6.66 -0.24
CA ILE A 77 13.58 -7.05 -1.63
C ILE A 77 13.39 -5.85 -2.56
N SER A 78 14.32 -5.66 -3.49
CA SER A 78 14.17 -4.71 -4.60
C SER A 78 13.00 -5.12 -5.49
N PRO A 79 11.93 -4.30 -5.59
CA PRO A 79 10.78 -4.64 -6.43
C PRO A 79 11.15 -4.79 -7.91
N VAL A 80 12.17 -4.07 -8.37
CA VAL A 80 12.65 -4.12 -9.77
C VAL A 80 13.27 -5.48 -10.06
N ASP A 81 14.17 -5.94 -9.19
CA ASP A 81 14.85 -7.23 -9.37
C ASP A 81 13.88 -8.40 -9.28
N TRP A 82 12.93 -8.29 -8.34
CA TRP A 82 11.84 -9.24 -8.21
C TRP A 82 10.98 -9.29 -9.47
N TYR A 83 10.51 -8.15 -9.99
CA TYR A 83 9.70 -8.12 -11.21
C TYR A 83 10.45 -8.66 -12.43
N ALA A 84 11.72 -8.27 -12.60
CA ALA A 84 12.53 -8.76 -13.71
C ALA A 84 12.66 -10.29 -13.68
N ASN A 85 12.92 -10.86 -12.49
CA ASN A 85 13.01 -12.30 -12.33
C ASN A 85 11.67 -13.01 -12.56
N VAL A 86 10.58 -12.47 -12.01
CA VAL A 86 9.24 -13.04 -12.17
C VAL A 86 8.82 -13.05 -13.63
N LEU A 87 8.93 -11.92 -14.33
CA LEU A 87 8.53 -11.80 -15.73
C LEU A 87 9.37 -12.70 -16.66
N ALA A 88 10.65 -12.91 -16.35
CA ALA A 88 11.51 -13.82 -17.10
C ALA A 88 11.13 -15.30 -16.93
N ARG A 89 10.55 -15.69 -15.80
CA ARG A 89 10.31 -17.11 -15.43
C ARG A 89 8.86 -17.55 -15.51
N ILE A 90 7.91 -16.62 -15.41
CA ILE A 90 6.49 -16.95 -15.21
C ILE A 90 5.91 -17.83 -16.32
N ASN A 91 6.32 -17.61 -17.58
CA ASN A 91 5.84 -18.38 -18.72
C ASN A 91 6.36 -19.83 -18.77
N GLY A 92 7.45 -20.13 -18.05
CA GLY A 92 8.05 -21.47 -18.02
C GLY A 92 7.64 -22.32 -16.83
N LEU A 93 6.78 -21.81 -15.94
CA LEU A 93 6.43 -22.47 -14.69
C LEU A 93 5.02 -23.06 -14.71
N ARG A 94 4.87 -24.21 -14.06
CA ARG A 94 3.54 -24.79 -13.79
C ARG A 94 2.85 -23.97 -12.71
N THR A 95 1.51 -23.97 -12.72
CA THR A 95 0.69 -23.26 -11.71
C THR A 95 1.07 -23.62 -10.28
N SER A 96 1.41 -24.89 -10.01
CA SER A 96 1.85 -25.37 -8.70
C SER A 96 3.16 -24.75 -8.21
N GLN A 97 3.96 -24.18 -9.12
CA GLN A 97 5.26 -23.57 -8.83
C GLN A 97 5.16 -22.05 -8.65
N LEU A 98 4.02 -21.41 -8.95
CA LEU A 98 3.88 -19.95 -8.89
C LEU A 98 4.10 -19.38 -7.49
N GLN A 99 3.82 -20.15 -6.44
CA GLN A 99 4.05 -19.68 -5.07
C GLN A 99 5.51 -19.35 -4.76
N GLN A 100 6.47 -19.96 -5.48
CA GLN A 100 7.90 -19.65 -5.31
C GLN A 100 8.26 -18.24 -5.84
N LEU A 101 7.39 -17.64 -6.66
CA LEU A 101 7.58 -16.31 -7.21
C LEU A 101 7.04 -15.21 -6.29
N LEU A 102 6.30 -15.57 -5.22
CA LEU A 102 5.79 -14.59 -4.28
C LEU A 102 6.97 -13.89 -3.56
N PRO A 103 6.91 -12.58 -3.29
CA PRO A 103 8.05 -11.86 -2.72
C PRO A 103 8.58 -12.48 -1.42
N GLN A 104 7.71 -13.00 -0.55
CA GLN A 104 8.11 -13.63 0.71
C GLN A 104 8.85 -14.98 0.55
N ASN A 105 8.69 -15.64 -0.60
CA ASN A 105 9.31 -16.93 -0.91
C ASN A 105 10.47 -16.76 -1.91
N TRP A 106 10.68 -15.55 -2.41
CA TRP A 106 11.64 -15.27 -3.46
C TRP A 106 13.05 -15.17 -2.88
N SER A 107 13.99 -15.83 -3.53
CA SER A 107 15.42 -15.67 -3.28
C SER A 107 16.08 -15.16 -4.55
N PRO A 108 17.00 -14.17 -4.44
CA PRO A 108 17.73 -13.69 -5.59
C PRO A 108 18.53 -14.85 -6.22
N PRO A 109 18.58 -14.97 -7.56
CA PRO A 109 19.48 -15.91 -8.20
C PRO A 109 20.91 -15.60 -7.75
N MET A 110 21.65 -16.63 -7.34
CA MET A 110 23.04 -16.47 -6.89
C MET A 110 23.88 -15.87 -8.03
N GLY A 111 24.23 -14.58 -7.92
CA GLY A 111 25.00 -13.86 -8.93
C GLY A 111 24.18 -12.86 -9.76
N ALA A 112 23.85 -11.72 -9.17
CA ALA A 112 23.58 -10.44 -9.84
C ALA A 112 23.78 -9.31 -8.83
#